data_AF-A0ABD5V6Q8-F1
#
_entry.id   AF-A0ABD5V6Q8-F1
#
_cell.length_a   1.000
_cell.length_b   1.000
_cell.length_c   1.000
_cell.angle_alpha   90.00
_cell.angle_beta   90.00
_cell.angle_gamma   90.00
#
_symmetry.space_group_name_H-M   'P 1'
#
loop_
_entity.id
_entity.type
_entity.pdbx_description
1 polymer ?
#
loop_
_entity_poly.entity_id
_entity_poly.type
_entity_poly.pdbx_seq_one_letter_code
_entity_poly.pdbx_strand_id
1 'polypeptide(L)'
;MVSSVAAARIACTSPLFVEQATATELDDWLTYTDPHLVLLSGTSSAPRAASVLRRCTEADTMIFQPAGRTPTTGPQLLNDVQLVLAPTVEALERLPEYEQEVFDTEEPIYVLSNLLELNIDTTTLSTTLVGHNGYSKPFTHEQLHGDYRHISTQLPANYRREWNDLTIIGSGGDAGHAGTPLTTLHCRTDGRVLTEQLQPTRLGLQALDGVGSTRARHLREAGFTERAEVANAEPSTLTDVQGLGRATAERIQKSAQAIARGEIVRESEETLPHGEPVYIDIETDGLSPTITWLIGMLDGSAQDGEYLSFIQTDPDAPGQAIEDFMLWYLANASHRPLVAYNGWTFDFQVIHDHIIEYCPQYEDDWQRTYRFDPYQWTVEDGNAIFPGRTNKLEDVAAALGYERTETGLTGAAVARAYQQWMRDRSPAAEPDWGQFKAYCEDDVRALATIYEALEASSRIVSTGSHSRDIDESTTQGTLSDW
;
A
#
# COMPACT_ATOMS: atom_id res chain seq x y z
N MET A 1 14.45 3.12 -20.44
CA MET A 1 13.10 3.65 -20.27
C MET A 1 12.16 2.46 -20.30
N VAL A 2 11.85 1.90 -19.14
CA VAL A 2 10.74 0.96 -19.00
C VAL A 2 9.49 1.82 -19.08
N SER A 3 8.65 1.59 -20.09
CA SER A 3 7.34 2.26 -20.18
C SER A 3 6.54 1.87 -18.93
N SER A 4 5.98 2.85 -18.21
CA SER A 4 5.02 2.56 -17.14
C SER A 4 3.89 1.72 -17.72
N VAL A 5 3.52 0.65 -17.02
CA VAL A 5 2.47 -0.27 -17.47
C VAL A 5 1.12 0.37 -17.14
N ALA A 6 0.35 0.72 -18.16
CA ALA A 6 -0.96 1.32 -17.98
C ALA A 6 -1.88 0.42 -17.14
N ALA A 7 -2.73 1.04 -16.33
CA ALA A 7 -3.65 0.33 -15.46
C ALA A 7 -5.00 1.04 -15.33
N ALA A 8 -6.09 0.29 -15.44
CA ALA A 8 -7.42 0.73 -15.04
C ALA A 8 -7.56 0.60 -13.53
N ARG A 9 -7.79 1.74 -12.87
CA ARG A 9 -8.08 1.83 -11.43
C ARG A 9 -9.58 1.73 -11.17
N ILE A 10 -9.97 0.71 -10.41
CA ILE A 10 -11.35 0.40 -10.04
C ILE A 10 -11.52 0.60 -8.54
N ALA A 11 -12.18 1.68 -8.13
CA ALA A 11 -12.49 1.94 -6.72
C ALA A 11 -13.79 1.22 -6.33
N CYS A 12 -13.69 0.28 -5.40
CA CYS A 12 -14.77 -0.59 -4.97
C CYS A 12 -15.32 -0.15 -3.61
N THR A 13 -16.63 -0.03 -3.51
CA THR A 13 -17.30 0.37 -2.27
C THR A 13 -18.72 -0.15 -2.17
N SER A 14 -19.20 -0.37 -0.96
CA SER A 14 -20.59 -0.70 -0.68
C SER A 14 -21.51 0.53 -0.78
N PRO A 15 -22.78 0.36 -1.17
CA PRO A 15 -23.79 1.43 -1.10
C PRO A 15 -23.89 2.11 0.26
N LEU A 16 -23.73 1.33 1.34
CA LEU A 16 -23.88 1.83 2.70
C LEU A 16 -22.82 2.86 3.04
N PHE A 17 -21.57 2.61 2.66
CA PHE A 17 -20.48 3.57 2.86
C PHE A 17 -20.79 4.89 2.16
N VAL A 18 -21.17 4.84 0.87
CA VAL A 18 -21.47 6.04 0.07
C VAL A 18 -22.60 6.87 0.67
N GLU A 19 -23.62 6.22 1.21
CA GLU A 19 -24.77 6.90 1.80
C GLU A 19 -24.49 7.52 3.17
N GLN A 20 -23.46 7.03 3.88
CA GLN A 20 -23.08 7.48 5.22
C GLN A 20 -21.91 8.47 5.21
N ALA A 21 -21.03 8.37 4.21
CA ALA A 21 -19.88 9.25 4.06
C ALA A 21 -20.31 10.70 3.81
N THR A 22 -19.55 11.63 4.38
CA THR A 22 -19.66 13.06 4.06
C THR A 22 -19.15 13.34 2.65
N ALA A 23 -19.55 14.47 2.05
CA ALA A 23 -19.07 14.86 0.73
C ALA A 23 -17.53 14.96 0.68
N THR A 24 -16.92 15.52 1.72
CA THR A 24 -15.45 15.63 1.86
C THR A 24 -14.76 14.27 2.01
N GLU A 25 -15.38 13.29 2.70
CA GLU A 25 -14.82 11.93 2.79
C GLU A 25 -14.89 11.20 1.44
N LEU A 26 -15.96 11.42 0.67
CA LEU A 26 -16.08 10.86 -0.68
C LEU A 26 -15.08 11.50 -1.65
N ASP A 27 -14.94 12.83 -1.59
CA ASP A 27 -13.97 13.58 -2.37
C ASP A 27 -12.54 13.11 -2.05
N ASP A 28 -12.15 13.06 -0.78
CA ASP A 28 -10.83 12.58 -0.35
C ASP A 28 -10.55 11.14 -0.79
N TRP A 29 -11.55 10.26 -0.74
CA TRP A 29 -11.42 8.89 -1.24
C TRP A 29 -11.22 8.83 -2.76
N LEU A 30 -12.02 9.58 -3.51
CA LEU A 30 -11.93 9.62 -4.98
C LEU A 30 -10.62 10.26 -5.43
N THR A 31 -10.16 11.34 -4.80
CA THR A 31 -8.85 11.95 -5.07
C THR A 31 -7.70 11.00 -4.72
N TYR A 32 -7.80 10.25 -3.62
CA TYR A 32 -6.75 9.29 -3.27
C TYR A 32 -6.65 8.14 -4.26
N THR A 33 -7.79 7.61 -4.68
CA THR A 33 -7.84 6.42 -5.54
C THR A 33 -7.71 6.73 -7.03
N ASP A 34 -8.02 7.98 -7.42
CA ASP A 34 -8.03 8.49 -8.78
C ASP A 34 -8.61 7.46 -9.78
N PRO A 35 -9.90 7.08 -9.61
CA PRO A 35 -10.46 5.92 -10.27
C PRO A 35 -10.97 6.24 -11.69
N HIS A 36 -10.75 5.29 -12.58
CA HIS A 36 -11.38 5.27 -13.90
C HIS A 36 -12.81 4.70 -13.83
N LEU A 37 -13.04 3.81 -12.85
CA LEU A 37 -14.34 3.22 -12.56
C LEU A 37 -14.59 3.13 -11.05
N VAL A 38 -15.79 3.52 -10.61
CA VAL A 38 -16.30 3.27 -9.27
C VAL A 38 -17.29 2.10 -9.32
N LEU A 39 -16.93 1.00 -8.66
CA LEU A 39 -17.75 -0.19 -8.50
C LEU A 39 -18.56 -0.11 -7.21
N LEU A 40 -19.89 -0.14 -7.34
CA LEU A 40 -20.81 -0.21 -6.21
C LEU A 40 -21.13 -1.67 -5.88
N SER A 41 -20.37 -2.27 -4.95
CA SER A 41 -20.49 -3.67 -4.53
C SER A 41 -21.72 -3.88 -3.64
N GLY A 42 -22.75 -4.50 -4.20
CA GLY A 42 -23.99 -4.81 -3.49
C GLY A 42 -24.84 -5.81 -4.25
N THR A 43 -25.72 -6.49 -3.54
CA THR A 43 -26.62 -7.51 -4.09
C THR A 43 -27.98 -6.95 -4.54
N SER A 44 -28.22 -5.65 -4.33
CA SER A 44 -29.47 -4.99 -4.68
C SER A 44 -29.26 -3.59 -5.26
N SER A 45 -30.31 -3.09 -5.93
CA SER A 45 -30.29 -1.75 -6.50
C SER A 45 -30.25 -0.68 -5.41
N ALA A 46 -29.35 0.29 -5.59
CA ALA A 46 -29.02 1.37 -4.66
C ALA A 46 -28.95 2.71 -5.40
N PRO A 47 -30.10 3.22 -5.90
CA PRO A 47 -30.15 4.43 -6.72
C PRO A 47 -29.69 5.68 -5.97
N ARG A 48 -29.81 5.70 -4.63
CA ARG A 48 -29.37 6.83 -3.81
C ARG A 48 -27.85 6.92 -3.78
N ALA A 49 -27.14 5.84 -3.40
CA ALA A 49 -25.69 5.75 -3.50
C ALA A 49 -25.16 6.11 -4.90
N ALA A 50 -25.75 5.52 -5.96
CA ALA A 50 -25.36 5.83 -7.33
C ALA A 50 -25.56 7.32 -7.68
N SER A 51 -26.63 7.95 -7.21
CA SER A 51 -26.86 9.38 -7.41
C SER A 51 -25.90 10.27 -6.61
N VAL A 52 -25.43 9.81 -5.45
CA VAL A 52 -24.41 10.53 -4.66
C VAL A 52 -23.08 10.49 -5.42
N LEU A 53 -22.64 9.31 -5.84
CA LEU A 53 -21.41 9.16 -6.63
C LEU A 53 -21.42 10.03 -7.88
N ARG A 54 -22.50 10.05 -8.67
CA ARG A 54 -22.62 10.92 -9.86
C ARG A 54 -22.44 12.41 -9.60
N ARG A 55 -22.60 12.88 -8.36
CA ARG A 55 -22.38 14.29 -7.98
C ARG A 55 -20.96 14.56 -7.49
N CYS A 56 -20.21 13.51 -7.12
CA CYS A 56 -18.89 13.61 -6.52
C CYS A 56 -17.77 13.08 -7.44
N THR A 57 -18.10 12.27 -8.44
CA THR A 57 -17.13 11.77 -9.43
C THR A 57 -16.98 12.75 -10.58
N GLU A 58 -15.80 12.72 -11.21
CA GLU A 58 -15.55 13.45 -12.46
C GLU A 58 -16.43 12.90 -13.60
N ALA A 59 -16.53 13.64 -14.70
CA ALA A 59 -17.45 13.34 -15.80
C ALA A 59 -17.04 12.09 -16.61
N ASP A 60 -15.76 11.76 -16.60
CA ASP A 60 -15.13 10.62 -17.28
C ASP A 60 -15.02 9.38 -16.39
N THR A 61 -15.09 9.51 -15.06
CA THR A 61 -15.18 8.38 -14.15
C THR A 61 -16.47 7.60 -14.34
N MET A 62 -16.36 6.33 -14.71
CA MET A 62 -17.51 5.45 -14.87
C MET A 62 -18.06 5.00 -13.51
N ILE A 63 -19.39 4.89 -13.38
CA ILE A 63 -20.01 4.25 -12.22
C ILE A 63 -20.67 2.95 -12.67
N PHE A 64 -20.24 1.83 -12.11
CA PHE A 64 -20.82 0.52 -12.39
C PHE A 64 -21.53 -0.03 -11.15
N GLN A 65 -22.80 -0.37 -11.34
CA GLN A 65 -23.62 -1.02 -10.34
C GLN A 65 -24.24 -2.29 -10.93
N PRO A 66 -23.65 -3.48 -10.71
CA PRO A 66 -24.10 -4.70 -11.35
C PRO A 66 -25.51 -5.13 -10.90
N ALA A 67 -25.87 -4.89 -9.64
CA ALA A 67 -27.22 -5.15 -9.11
C ALA A 67 -28.23 -4.01 -9.41
N GLY A 68 -27.90 -3.09 -10.32
CA GLY A 68 -28.79 -2.01 -10.75
C GLY A 68 -30.02 -2.54 -11.51
N ARG A 69 -31.08 -1.73 -11.63
CA ARG A 69 -32.28 -2.11 -12.40
C ARG A 69 -32.00 -2.28 -13.89
N THR A 70 -31.08 -1.48 -14.41
CA THR A 70 -30.61 -1.48 -15.80
C THR A 70 -29.09 -1.32 -15.74
N PRO A 71 -28.36 -2.38 -15.35
CA PRO A 71 -26.93 -2.28 -15.15
C PRO A 71 -26.26 -2.06 -16.52
N THR A 72 -25.22 -1.24 -16.55
CA THR A 72 -24.39 -1.06 -17.75
C THR A 72 -23.77 -2.39 -18.14
N THR A 73 -23.79 -2.73 -19.43
CA THR A 73 -23.21 -3.97 -19.95
C THR A 73 -22.34 -3.70 -21.18
N GLY A 74 -21.41 -4.60 -21.47
CA GLY A 74 -20.60 -4.57 -22.69
C GLY A 74 -19.16 -4.09 -22.49
N PRO A 75 -18.40 -3.99 -23.59
CA PRO A 75 -16.97 -3.70 -23.57
C PRO A 75 -16.68 -2.25 -23.16
N GLN A 76 -15.58 -2.06 -22.45
CA GLN A 76 -15.04 -0.78 -22.01
C GLN A 76 -13.53 -0.77 -22.26
N LEU A 77 -12.99 0.39 -22.63
CA LEU A 77 -11.56 0.65 -22.68
C LEU A 77 -11.26 1.74 -21.66
N LEU A 78 -10.58 1.40 -20.57
CA LEU A 78 -10.24 2.32 -19.50
C LEU A 78 -8.72 2.37 -19.36
N ASN A 79 -8.10 3.51 -19.68
CA ASN A 79 -6.65 3.69 -19.62
C ASN A 79 -5.88 2.54 -20.32
N ASP A 80 -6.23 2.28 -21.58
CA ASP A 80 -5.70 1.21 -22.43
C ASP A 80 -5.95 -0.23 -21.95
N VAL A 81 -6.75 -0.42 -20.89
CA VAL A 81 -7.12 -1.74 -20.38
C VAL A 81 -8.51 -2.12 -20.88
N GLN A 82 -8.62 -3.34 -21.40
CA GLN A 82 -9.85 -3.89 -21.95
C GLN A 82 -10.68 -4.55 -20.86
N LEU A 83 -11.91 -4.09 -20.66
CA LEU A 83 -12.84 -4.65 -19.69
C LEU A 83 -14.18 -4.97 -20.33
N VAL A 84 -14.92 -5.90 -19.74
CA VAL A 84 -16.33 -6.16 -20.04
C VAL A 84 -17.14 -6.11 -18.76
N LEU A 85 -18.20 -5.30 -18.78
CA LEU A 85 -19.18 -5.25 -17.71
C LEU A 85 -20.25 -6.32 -17.98
N ALA A 86 -20.24 -7.39 -17.18
CA ALA A 86 -21.07 -8.57 -17.42
C ALA A 86 -21.90 -8.95 -16.17
N PRO A 87 -22.93 -8.17 -15.82
CA PRO A 87 -23.78 -8.42 -14.66
C PRO A 87 -24.81 -9.56 -14.88
N THR A 88 -24.93 -10.11 -16.09
CA THR A 88 -25.85 -11.21 -16.41
C THR A 88 -25.18 -12.24 -17.31
N VAL A 89 -25.72 -13.46 -17.34
CA VAL A 89 -25.20 -14.54 -18.21
C VAL A 89 -25.35 -14.16 -19.68
N GLU A 90 -26.45 -13.49 -20.06
CA GLU A 90 -26.67 -13.00 -21.42
C GLU A 90 -25.59 -11.98 -21.84
N ALA A 91 -25.05 -11.20 -20.90
CA ALA A 91 -23.94 -10.30 -21.20
C ALA A 91 -22.64 -11.06 -21.49
N LEU A 92 -22.41 -12.20 -20.85
CA LEU A 92 -21.27 -13.08 -21.11
C LEU A 92 -21.43 -13.86 -22.42
N GLU A 93 -22.65 -14.23 -22.80
CA GLU A 93 -22.92 -14.92 -24.08
C GLU A 93 -22.56 -14.07 -25.31
N ARG A 94 -22.39 -12.75 -25.14
CA ARG A 94 -22.00 -11.81 -26.19
C ARG A 94 -20.49 -11.63 -26.35
N LEU A 95 -19.67 -12.27 -25.52
CA LEU A 95 -18.20 -12.18 -25.63
C LEU A 95 -17.66 -12.51 -27.03
N PRO A 96 -18.17 -13.53 -27.77
CA PRO A 96 -17.68 -13.79 -29.13
C PRO A 96 -17.93 -12.64 -30.11
N GLU A 97 -19.00 -11.86 -29.92
CA GLU A 97 -19.25 -10.65 -30.71
C GLU A 97 -18.18 -9.59 -30.40
N TYR A 98 -17.85 -9.42 -29.12
CA TYR A 98 -16.87 -8.42 -28.68
C TYR A 98 -15.44 -8.76 -29.10
N GLU A 99 -15.03 -10.04 -29.09
CA GLU A 99 -13.70 -10.42 -29.62
C GLU A 99 -13.55 -10.14 -31.11
N GLN A 100 -14.64 -10.24 -31.89
CA GLN A 100 -14.58 -9.98 -33.33
C GLN A 100 -14.59 -8.49 -33.67
N GLU A 101 -15.25 -7.68 -32.86
CA GLU A 101 -15.54 -6.27 -33.20
C GLU A 101 -14.73 -5.26 -32.40
N VAL A 102 -14.32 -5.60 -31.17
CA VAL A 102 -13.84 -4.62 -30.18
C VAL A 102 -12.53 -5.02 -29.51
N PHE A 103 -12.41 -6.25 -29.02
CA PHE A 103 -11.26 -6.65 -28.23
C PHE A 103 -10.06 -7.04 -29.10
N ASP A 104 -8.88 -6.65 -28.66
CA ASP A 104 -7.62 -7.26 -29.05
C ASP A 104 -7.40 -8.50 -28.17
N THR A 105 -7.46 -9.69 -28.78
CA THR A 105 -7.34 -10.97 -28.06
C THR A 105 -5.89 -11.32 -27.69
N GLU A 106 -4.91 -10.59 -28.21
CA GLU A 106 -3.50 -10.75 -27.80
C GLU A 106 -3.25 -10.07 -26.44
N GLU A 107 -4.13 -9.16 -26.03
CA GLU A 107 -4.08 -8.44 -24.77
C GLU A 107 -5.10 -9.01 -23.75
N PRO A 108 -4.81 -8.98 -22.43
CA PRO A 108 -5.71 -9.47 -21.41
C PRO A 108 -7.05 -8.69 -21.34
N ILE A 109 -8.14 -9.43 -21.11
CA ILE A 109 -9.51 -8.89 -21.01
C ILE A 109 -10.08 -9.15 -19.61
N TYR A 110 -10.50 -8.08 -18.92
CA TYR A 110 -11.04 -8.18 -17.56
C TYR A 110 -12.57 -8.28 -17.55
N VAL A 111 -13.11 -9.31 -16.91
CA VAL A 111 -14.55 -9.53 -16.78
C VAL A 111 -15.02 -9.09 -15.39
N LEU A 112 -15.78 -7.99 -15.29
CA LEU A 112 -16.39 -7.54 -14.04
C LEU A 112 -17.83 -8.08 -13.93
N SER A 113 -18.11 -8.88 -12.91
CA SER A 113 -19.41 -9.56 -12.76
C SER A 113 -19.82 -9.82 -11.32
N ASN A 114 -21.12 -9.77 -11.03
CA ASN A 114 -21.70 -10.13 -9.73
C ASN A 114 -22.26 -11.56 -9.69
N LEU A 115 -21.97 -12.39 -10.70
CA LEU A 115 -22.56 -13.72 -10.88
C LEU A 115 -21.87 -14.83 -10.08
N LEU A 116 -20.76 -14.52 -9.41
CA LEU A 116 -19.96 -15.48 -8.66
C LEU A 116 -19.91 -15.09 -7.19
N GLU A 117 -20.40 -15.95 -6.30
CA GLU A 117 -20.32 -15.74 -4.85
C GLU A 117 -19.79 -16.99 -4.14
N LEU A 118 -19.20 -16.80 -2.96
CA LEU A 118 -18.73 -17.91 -2.14
C LEU A 118 -19.81 -18.37 -1.18
N ASN A 119 -20.02 -19.69 -1.15
CA ASN A 119 -20.75 -20.34 -0.08
C ASN A 119 -19.81 -21.26 0.70
N ILE A 120 -19.65 -20.95 1.99
CA ILE A 120 -18.83 -21.70 2.93
C ILE A 120 -19.76 -22.44 3.89
N ASP A 121 -19.79 -23.76 3.80
CA ASP A 121 -20.49 -24.59 4.77
C ASP A 121 -19.54 -24.96 5.90
N THR A 122 -19.71 -24.29 7.04
CA THR A 122 -18.87 -24.51 8.23
C THR A 122 -19.13 -25.87 8.90
N THR A 123 -20.22 -26.55 8.57
CA THR A 123 -20.53 -27.89 9.11
C THR A 123 -19.75 -28.96 8.36
N THR A 124 -19.67 -28.84 7.03
CA THR A 124 -18.93 -29.78 6.17
C THR A 124 -17.51 -29.33 5.86
N LEU A 125 -17.12 -28.12 6.28
CA LEU A 125 -15.86 -27.45 5.95
C LEU A 125 -15.64 -27.39 4.43
N SER A 126 -16.72 -27.26 3.66
CA SER A 126 -16.66 -27.19 2.20
C SER A 126 -16.85 -25.76 1.72
N THR A 127 -16.20 -25.45 0.61
CA THR A 127 -16.34 -24.16 -0.07
C THR A 127 -16.81 -24.40 -1.50
N THR A 128 -17.87 -23.71 -1.90
CA THR A 128 -18.40 -23.78 -3.26
C THR A 128 -18.48 -22.39 -3.86
N LEU A 129 -18.20 -22.29 -5.16
CA LEU A 129 -18.39 -21.06 -5.93
C LEU A 129 -19.76 -21.12 -6.60
N VAL A 130 -20.73 -20.44 -6.01
CA VAL A 130 -22.10 -20.38 -6.52
C VAL A 130 -22.10 -19.58 -7.83
N GLY A 131 -22.90 -20.04 -8.79
CA GLY A 131 -22.99 -19.44 -10.13
C GLY A 131 -21.94 -19.93 -11.13
N HIS A 132 -20.89 -20.63 -10.68
CA HIS A 132 -19.79 -21.08 -11.55
C HIS A 132 -20.25 -21.81 -12.81
N ASN A 133 -21.16 -22.78 -12.69
CA ASN A 133 -21.66 -23.57 -13.84
C ASN A 133 -22.36 -22.72 -14.91
N GLY A 134 -23.02 -21.63 -14.53
CA GLY A 134 -23.65 -20.71 -15.49
C GLY A 134 -22.63 -19.75 -16.08
N TYR A 135 -21.74 -19.25 -15.22
CA TYR A 135 -20.69 -18.31 -15.56
C TYR A 135 -19.63 -18.87 -16.50
N SER A 136 -19.22 -20.13 -16.34
CA SER A 136 -18.12 -20.73 -17.10
C SER A 136 -18.50 -21.15 -18.52
N LYS A 137 -19.78 -21.42 -18.78
CA LYS A 137 -20.24 -21.94 -20.09
C LYS A 137 -19.83 -21.06 -21.28
N PRO A 138 -20.00 -19.73 -21.26
CA PRO A 138 -19.58 -18.87 -22.37
C PRO A 138 -18.09 -19.01 -22.68
N PHE A 139 -17.24 -19.21 -21.66
CA PHE A 139 -15.78 -19.34 -21.80
C PHE A 139 -15.32 -20.70 -22.34
N THR A 140 -16.19 -21.69 -22.39
CA THR A 140 -15.89 -23.00 -23.02
C THR A 140 -16.16 -23.04 -24.52
N HIS A 141 -16.62 -21.92 -25.09
CA HIS A 141 -16.93 -21.84 -26.51
C HIS A 141 -15.65 -21.81 -27.34
N GLU A 142 -15.53 -22.67 -28.36
CA GLU A 142 -14.37 -22.77 -29.25
C GLU A 142 -14.05 -21.48 -30.04
N GLN A 143 -14.90 -20.45 -29.92
CA GLN A 143 -14.76 -19.17 -30.63
C GLN A 143 -14.15 -18.08 -29.76
N LEU A 144 -13.92 -18.33 -28.47
CA LEU A 144 -13.21 -17.40 -27.61
C LEU A 144 -11.72 -17.75 -27.59
N HIS A 145 -10.91 -16.75 -27.88
CA HIS A 145 -9.46 -16.88 -27.98
C HIS A 145 -8.71 -15.92 -27.05
N GLY A 146 -9.41 -14.94 -26.46
CA GLY A 146 -8.80 -13.97 -25.56
C GLY A 146 -8.39 -14.55 -24.21
N ASP A 147 -7.44 -13.86 -23.55
CA ASP A 147 -7.00 -14.19 -22.20
C ASP A 147 -7.84 -13.46 -21.15
N TYR A 148 -8.76 -14.17 -20.49
CA TYR A 148 -9.72 -13.56 -19.57
C TYR A 148 -9.25 -13.57 -18.12
N ARG A 149 -9.52 -12.46 -17.42
CA ARG A 149 -9.32 -12.29 -15.97
C ARG A 149 -10.66 -12.00 -15.30
N HIS A 150 -11.08 -12.87 -14.38
CA HIS A 150 -12.44 -12.82 -13.84
C HIS A 150 -12.47 -12.10 -12.49
N ILE A 151 -13.15 -10.96 -12.43
CA ILE A 151 -13.30 -10.17 -11.21
C ILE A 151 -14.75 -10.28 -10.73
N SER A 152 -14.92 -10.92 -9.58
CA SER A 152 -16.22 -10.97 -8.92
C SER A 152 -16.45 -9.75 -8.02
N THR A 153 -17.62 -9.13 -8.19
CA THR A 153 -18.08 -8.02 -7.37
C THR A 153 -18.64 -8.43 -6.02
N GLN A 154 -18.76 -9.74 -5.74
CA GLN A 154 -19.32 -10.27 -4.49
C GLN A 154 -18.27 -10.92 -3.59
N LEU A 155 -17.04 -11.09 -4.07
CA LEU A 155 -15.99 -11.79 -3.33
C LEU A 155 -15.10 -10.82 -2.56
N PRO A 156 -14.51 -11.24 -1.42
CA PRO A 156 -13.57 -10.44 -0.65
C PRO A 156 -12.37 -9.98 -1.50
N ALA A 157 -11.82 -8.81 -1.19
CA ALA A 157 -10.74 -8.19 -1.97
C ALA A 157 -9.47 -9.06 -2.08
N ASN A 158 -9.18 -9.87 -1.06
CA ASN A 158 -8.03 -10.77 -1.04
C ASN A 158 -8.32 -12.14 -1.67
N TYR A 159 -9.54 -12.37 -2.18
CA TYR A 159 -9.89 -13.63 -2.79
C TYR A 159 -9.20 -13.79 -4.14
N ARG A 160 -8.40 -14.85 -4.27
CA ARG A 160 -7.83 -15.27 -5.55
C ARG A 160 -7.74 -16.78 -5.60
N ARG A 161 -8.48 -17.41 -6.52
CA ARG A 161 -8.49 -18.88 -6.65
C ARG A 161 -8.87 -19.33 -8.05
N GLU A 162 -8.25 -20.41 -8.49
CA GLU A 162 -8.61 -21.09 -9.73
C GLU A 162 -9.81 -22.04 -9.52
N TRP A 163 -10.75 -22.01 -10.47
CA TRP A 163 -11.93 -22.87 -10.52
C TRP A 163 -12.15 -23.40 -11.93
N ASN A 164 -11.72 -24.64 -12.19
CA ASN A 164 -11.80 -25.27 -13.51
C ASN A 164 -11.26 -24.33 -14.60
N ASP A 165 -9.97 -24.01 -14.51
CA ASP A 165 -9.21 -23.13 -15.42
C ASP A 165 -9.59 -21.63 -15.38
N LEU A 166 -10.60 -21.22 -14.60
CA LEU A 166 -10.92 -19.80 -14.39
C LEU A 166 -10.20 -19.26 -13.15
N THR A 167 -9.28 -18.31 -13.34
CA THR A 167 -8.72 -17.55 -12.22
C THR A 167 -9.70 -16.47 -11.78
N ILE A 168 -10.31 -16.65 -10.62
CA ILE A 168 -11.29 -15.73 -10.04
C ILE A 168 -10.63 -14.84 -9.00
N ILE A 169 -10.86 -13.53 -9.12
CA ILE A 169 -10.35 -12.45 -8.26
C ILE A 169 -11.54 -11.76 -7.60
N GLY A 170 -11.47 -11.47 -6.30
CA GLY A 170 -12.49 -10.69 -5.61
C GLY A 170 -12.17 -9.19 -5.60
N SER A 171 -13.21 -8.37 -5.71
CA SER A 171 -13.09 -6.91 -5.72
C SER A 171 -13.33 -6.23 -4.37
N GLY A 172 -13.74 -6.98 -3.34
CA GLY A 172 -14.20 -6.42 -2.08
C GLY A 172 -15.71 -6.22 -2.07
N GLY A 173 -16.47 -7.32 -2.11
CA GLY A 173 -17.94 -7.31 -2.11
C GLY A 173 -18.58 -6.55 -0.95
N ASP A 174 -17.85 -6.39 0.15
CA ASP A 174 -18.24 -5.68 1.37
C ASP A 174 -17.40 -4.43 1.63
N ALA A 175 -16.63 -3.92 0.65
CA ALA A 175 -15.71 -2.80 0.85
C ALA A 175 -16.39 -1.57 1.51
N GLY A 176 -15.80 -1.07 2.59
CA GLY A 176 -16.33 0.03 3.39
C GLY A 176 -17.54 -0.30 4.27
N HIS A 177 -18.07 -1.53 4.24
CA HIS A 177 -19.16 -1.97 5.11
C HIS A 177 -18.64 -2.42 6.47
N ALA A 178 -19.30 -2.00 7.56
CA ALA A 178 -18.96 -2.44 8.93
C ALA A 178 -17.47 -2.29 9.31
N GLY A 179 -16.77 -1.31 8.74
CA GLY A 179 -15.36 -1.04 9.02
C GLY A 179 -14.38 -1.89 8.21
N THR A 180 -14.84 -2.64 7.21
CA THR A 180 -13.93 -3.24 6.22
C THR A 180 -13.24 -2.14 5.40
N PRO A 181 -12.00 -2.38 4.93
CA PRO A 181 -11.34 -1.45 4.03
C PRO A 181 -12.15 -1.18 2.76
N LEU A 182 -12.08 0.04 2.26
CA LEU A 182 -12.32 0.35 0.85
C LEU A 182 -11.24 -0.35 0.03
N THR A 183 -11.58 -0.77 -1.19
CA THR A 183 -10.67 -1.53 -2.05
C THR A 183 -10.47 -0.79 -3.37
N THR A 184 -9.24 -0.76 -3.86
CA THR A 184 -8.94 -0.32 -5.23
C THR A 184 -8.27 -1.47 -5.97
N LEU A 185 -8.77 -1.81 -7.15
CA LEU A 185 -8.10 -2.75 -8.04
C LEU A 185 -7.35 -2.00 -9.12
N HIS A 186 -6.13 -2.44 -9.43
CA HIS A 186 -5.34 -1.96 -10.55
C HIS A 186 -5.24 -3.09 -11.56
N CYS A 187 -6.12 -3.07 -12.56
CA CYS A 187 -6.11 -4.01 -13.68
C CYS A 187 -5.09 -3.50 -14.70
N ARG A 188 -4.04 -4.25 -14.98
CA ARG A 188 -2.92 -3.82 -15.84
C ARG A 188 -3.00 -4.43 -17.23
N THR A 189 -2.34 -3.81 -18.21
CA THR A 189 -2.24 -4.39 -19.57
C THR A 189 -1.46 -5.70 -19.60
N ASP A 190 -0.59 -5.97 -18.62
CA ASP A 190 0.11 -7.26 -18.48
C ASP A 190 -0.75 -8.40 -17.87
N GLY A 191 -2.05 -8.16 -17.62
CA GLY A 191 -2.98 -9.18 -17.12
C GLY A 191 -2.94 -9.39 -15.60
N ARG A 192 -2.15 -8.61 -14.86
CA ARG A 192 -2.10 -8.64 -13.40
C ARG A 192 -3.14 -7.70 -12.78
N VAL A 193 -3.65 -8.13 -11.63
CA VAL A 193 -4.52 -7.30 -10.78
C VAL A 193 -3.84 -7.07 -9.44
N LEU A 194 -3.57 -5.82 -9.13
CA LEU A 194 -3.16 -5.41 -7.79
C LEU A 194 -4.36 -4.95 -6.98
N THR A 195 -4.25 -5.11 -5.67
CA THR A 195 -5.32 -4.76 -4.75
C THR A 195 -4.73 -3.87 -3.66
N GLU A 196 -5.21 -2.65 -3.61
CA GLU A 196 -4.91 -1.69 -2.55
C GLU A 196 -6.13 -1.59 -1.62
N GLN A 197 -5.87 -1.33 -0.35
CA GLN A 197 -6.91 -1.20 0.66
C GLN A 197 -6.69 0.02 1.54
N LEU A 198 -7.76 0.80 1.71
CA LEU A 198 -7.81 1.99 2.57
C LEU A 198 -8.89 1.82 3.63
N GLN A 199 -8.53 1.95 4.90
CA GLN A 199 -9.52 1.96 5.97
C GLN A 199 -10.39 3.23 5.88
N PRO A 200 -11.74 3.15 5.98
CA PRO A 200 -12.59 4.34 6.00
C PRO A 200 -12.22 5.36 7.07
N THR A 201 -11.61 4.91 8.18
CA THR A 201 -11.08 5.75 9.25
C THR A 201 -9.82 6.53 8.86
N ARG A 202 -9.33 6.38 7.64
CA ARG A 202 -8.20 7.15 7.07
C ARG A 202 -8.66 8.18 6.04
N LEU A 203 -9.96 8.53 6.06
CA LEU A 203 -10.54 9.58 5.22
C LEU A 203 -10.84 10.85 6.01
N GLY A 204 -10.74 11.98 5.31
CA GLY A 204 -11.01 13.31 5.82
C GLY A 204 -10.21 13.61 7.09
N LEU A 205 -10.90 14.11 8.12
CA LEU A 205 -10.27 14.44 9.40
C LEU A 205 -9.78 13.21 10.18
N GLN A 206 -10.33 12.02 9.96
CA GLN A 206 -9.89 10.81 10.69
C GLN A 206 -8.53 10.29 10.21
N ALA A 207 -8.05 10.76 9.04
CA ALA A 207 -6.68 10.54 8.61
C ALA A 207 -5.65 11.19 9.56
N LEU A 208 -6.05 12.22 10.32
CA LEU A 208 -5.16 12.90 11.25
C LEU A 208 -4.85 12.01 12.45
N ASP A 209 -3.60 12.08 12.88
CA ASP A 209 -3.11 11.35 14.03
C ASP A 209 -3.90 11.69 15.30
N GLY A 210 -4.34 10.65 16.01
CA GLY A 210 -5.18 10.80 17.20
C GLY A 210 -6.63 11.22 16.93
N VAL A 211 -7.10 11.28 15.67
CA VAL A 211 -8.50 11.63 15.35
C VAL A 211 -9.33 10.40 15.03
N GLY A 212 -10.00 9.85 16.05
CA GLY A 212 -11.09 8.89 15.84
C GLY A 212 -12.42 9.57 15.47
N SER A 213 -13.44 8.77 15.16
CA SER A 213 -14.79 9.22 14.76
C SER A 213 -15.40 10.30 15.68
N THR A 214 -15.28 10.14 17.01
CA THR A 214 -15.77 11.12 17.99
C THR A 214 -15.07 12.47 17.87
N ARG A 215 -13.74 12.47 17.74
CA ARG A 215 -12.94 13.71 17.61
C ARG A 215 -13.19 14.38 16.25
N ALA A 216 -13.29 13.60 15.17
CA ALA A 216 -13.65 14.11 13.85
C ALA A 216 -15.03 14.81 13.88
N ARG A 217 -16.01 14.24 14.59
CA ARG A 217 -17.32 14.88 14.78
C ARG A 217 -17.20 16.19 15.54
N HIS A 218 -16.48 16.25 16.66
CA HIS A 218 -16.33 17.49 17.42
C HIS A 218 -15.58 18.58 16.64
N LEU A 219 -14.58 18.21 15.84
CA LEU A 219 -13.91 19.13 14.92
C LEU A 219 -14.90 19.73 13.91
N ARG A 220 -15.76 18.91 13.30
CA ARG A 220 -16.82 19.38 12.39
C ARG A 220 -17.85 20.27 13.07
N GLU A 221 -18.28 19.91 14.28
CA GLU A 221 -19.19 20.74 15.08
C GLU A 221 -18.57 22.10 15.44
N ALA A 222 -17.24 22.18 15.53
CA ALA A 222 -16.48 23.41 15.69
C ALA A 222 -16.17 24.15 14.38
N GLY A 223 -16.61 23.63 13.23
CA GLY A 223 -16.46 24.25 11.91
C GLY A 223 -15.26 23.78 11.09
N PHE A 224 -14.46 22.84 11.60
CA PHE A 224 -13.37 22.23 10.83
C PHE A 224 -13.90 21.02 10.05
N THR A 225 -13.90 21.12 8.73
CA THR A 225 -14.37 20.08 7.81
C THR A 225 -13.24 19.43 7.03
N GLU A 226 -12.12 20.12 6.87
CA GLU A 226 -10.95 19.69 6.10
C GLU A 226 -9.66 19.72 6.92
N ARG A 227 -8.69 18.87 6.52
CA ARG A 227 -7.37 18.82 7.16
C ARG A 227 -6.62 20.16 7.04
N ALA A 228 -6.75 20.84 5.90
CA ALA A 228 -6.10 22.13 5.67
C ALA A 228 -6.59 23.21 6.66
N GLU A 229 -7.87 23.19 7.04
CA GLU A 229 -8.42 24.11 8.03
C GLU A 229 -7.81 23.86 9.41
N VAL A 230 -7.62 22.59 9.78
CA VAL A 230 -6.96 22.20 11.03
C VAL A 230 -5.49 22.59 11.03
N ALA A 231 -4.77 22.39 9.93
CA ALA A 231 -3.36 22.76 9.81
C ALA A 231 -3.12 24.27 10.03
N ASN A 232 -4.05 25.10 9.55
CA ASN A 232 -4.00 26.56 9.61
C ASN A 232 -4.72 27.16 10.83
N ALA A 233 -5.33 26.34 11.69
CA ALA A 233 -6.06 26.82 12.85
C ALA A 233 -5.12 27.44 13.90
N GLU A 234 -5.60 28.47 14.61
CA GLU A 234 -4.90 28.93 15.81
C GLU A 234 -4.97 27.85 16.91
N PRO A 235 -3.87 27.57 17.64
CA PRO A 235 -3.85 26.53 18.68
C PRO A 235 -4.96 26.68 19.72
N SER A 236 -5.30 27.93 20.07
CA SER A 236 -6.37 28.24 21.02
C SER A 236 -7.75 27.75 20.53
N THR A 237 -8.05 27.95 19.25
CA THR A 237 -9.31 27.50 18.63
C THR A 237 -9.44 25.98 18.68
N LEU A 238 -8.36 25.24 18.45
CA LEU A 238 -8.37 23.78 18.53
C LEU A 238 -8.54 23.28 19.97
N THR A 239 -8.00 23.98 20.96
CA THR A 239 -8.17 23.61 22.38
C THR A 239 -9.57 23.88 22.92
N ASP A 240 -10.33 24.76 22.28
CA ASP A 240 -11.73 25.03 22.65
C ASP A 240 -12.69 23.93 22.13
N VAL A 241 -12.21 23.06 21.23
CA VAL A 241 -12.99 21.91 20.73
C VAL A 241 -13.18 20.89 21.84
N GLN A 242 -14.44 20.50 22.06
CA GLN A 242 -14.79 19.55 23.10
C GLN A 242 -13.97 18.26 23.02
N GLY A 243 -13.34 17.88 24.14
CA GLY A 243 -12.57 16.64 24.24
C GLY A 243 -11.17 16.69 23.63
N LEU A 244 -10.70 17.86 23.19
CA LEU A 244 -9.30 18.11 22.82
C LEU A 244 -8.58 18.86 23.94
N GLY A 245 -7.68 18.17 24.64
CA GLY A 245 -6.71 18.84 25.51
C GLY A 245 -5.59 19.47 24.68
N ARG A 246 -4.81 20.38 25.29
CA ARG A 246 -3.69 21.09 24.62
C ARG A 246 -2.76 20.17 23.83
N ALA A 247 -2.21 19.15 24.48
CA ALA A 247 -1.29 18.22 23.82
C ALA A 247 -1.94 17.46 22.65
N THR A 248 -3.23 17.11 22.77
CA THR A 248 -3.97 16.46 21.69
C THR A 248 -4.23 17.41 20.52
N ALA A 249 -4.65 18.65 20.81
CA ALA A 249 -4.86 19.69 19.79
C ALA A 249 -3.56 19.99 19.02
N GLU A 250 -2.44 20.15 19.73
CA GLU A 250 -1.13 20.37 19.14
C GLU A 250 -0.71 19.20 18.23
N ARG A 251 -0.85 17.94 18.69
CA ARG A 251 -0.53 16.77 17.87
C ARG A 251 -1.40 16.67 16.61
N ILE A 252 -2.70 16.90 16.74
CA ILE A 252 -3.64 16.88 15.59
C ILE A 252 -3.25 17.96 14.58
N GLN A 253 -2.93 19.17 15.06
CA GLN A 253 -2.50 20.27 14.20
C GLN A 253 -1.20 19.94 13.47
N LYS A 254 -0.20 19.42 14.19
CA LYS A 254 1.09 19.03 13.61
C LYS A 254 0.94 17.91 12.57
N SER A 255 0.06 16.92 12.83
CA SER A 255 -0.30 15.91 11.83
C SER A 255 -0.94 16.52 10.59
N ALA A 256 -1.85 17.48 10.77
CA ALA A 256 -2.45 18.19 9.65
C ALA A 256 -1.40 19.01 8.85
N GLN A 257 -0.44 19.62 9.54
CA GLN A 257 0.65 20.36 8.91
C GLN A 257 1.63 19.44 8.17
N ALA A 258 1.99 18.29 8.74
CA ALA A 258 2.85 17.29 8.10
C ALA A 258 2.25 16.87 6.75
N ILE A 259 0.98 16.46 6.76
CA ILE A 259 0.25 16.05 5.54
C ILE A 259 0.13 17.22 4.55
N ALA A 260 -0.21 18.43 5.02
CA ALA A 260 -0.42 19.57 4.13
C ALA A 260 0.87 20.07 3.46
N ARG A 261 2.03 19.88 4.11
CA ARG A 261 3.33 20.35 3.61
C ARG A 261 4.13 19.25 2.90
N GLY A 262 3.78 17.98 3.09
CA GLY A 262 4.61 16.87 2.60
C GLY A 262 5.94 16.78 3.35
N GLU A 263 5.97 17.16 4.63
CA GLU A 263 7.20 17.26 5.42
C GLU A 263 7.07 16.51 6.75
N ILE A 264 8.20 15.99 7.25
CA ILE A 264 8.28 15.39 8.59
C ILE A 264 8.28 16.49 9.64
N VAL A 265 7.42 16.35 10.65
CA VAL A 265 7.38 17.25 11.82
C VAL A 265 8.04 16.58 13.02
N ARG A 266 9.13 17.17 13.52
CA ARG A 266 9.87 16.69 14.69
C ARG A 266 9.11 16.98 15.99
N GLU A 267 8.98 15.97 16.84
CA GLU A 267 8.35 16.06 18.17
C GLU A 267 9.37 15.97 19.33
N SER A 268 10.58 15.48 19.07
CA SER A 268 11.65 15.38 20.06
C SER A 268 13.03 15.72 19.50
N GLU A 269 14.00 15.89 20.40
CA GLU A 269 15.44 16.07 20.09
C GLU A 269 16.21 14.73 19.99
N GLU A 270 15.52 13.59 20.07
CA GLU A 270 16.17 12.27 19.99
C GLU A 270 16.92 12.11 18.66
N THR A 271 18.18 11.67 18.72
CA THR A 271 19.03 11.64 17.52
C THR A 271 18.86 10.33 16.77
N LEU A 272 18.96 10.41 15.44
CA LEU A 272 19.15 9.22 14.61
C LEU A 272 20.53 8.59 14.87
N PRO A 273 20.70 7.29 14.52
CA PRO A 273 22.00 6.63 14.46
C PRO A 273 23.11 7.50 13.82
N HIS A 274 24.30 7.48 14.42
CA HIS A 274 25.49 8.05 13.79
C HIS A 274 26.10 7.06 12.78
N GLY A 275 26.67 7.60 11.70
CA GLY A 275 27.32 6.83 10.64
C GLY A 275 26.44 6.69 9.40
N GLU A 276 27.04 6.27 8.30
CA GLU A 276 26.32 6.03 7.04
C GLU A 276 25.52 4.73 7.19
N PRO A 277 24.18 4.74 7.09
CA PRO A 277 23.38 3.52 7.22
C PRO A 277 23.53 2.61 6.00
N VAL A 278 23.14 1.35 6.17
CA VAL A 278 22.73 0.47 5.07
C VAL A 278 21.26 0.13 5.26
N TYR A 279 20.49 0.17 4.17
CA TYR A 279 19.05 -0.08 4.21
C TYR A 279 18.76 -1.48 3.71
N ILE A 280 17.84 -2.19 4.34
CA ILE A 280 17.40 -3.51 3.92
C ILE A 280 15.88 -3.61 3.87
N ASP A 281 15.46 -4.51 3.00
CA ASP A 281 14.11 -5.03 2.89
C ASP A 281 14.22 -6.52 2.53
N ILE A 282 13.26 -7.32 2.98
CA ILE A 282 13.25 -8.76 2.72
C ILE A 282 11.98 -9.21 2.01
N GLU A 283 12.14 -10.20 1.14
CA GLU A 283 11.01 -10.94 0.58
C GLU A 283 10.95 -12.36 1.11
N THR A 284 9.74 -12.77 1.44
CA THR A 284 9.44 -14.08 2.03
C THR A 284 8.37 -14.82 1.26
N ASP A 285 8.15 -16.08 1.58
CA ASP A 285 7.05 -16.87 1.03
C ASP A 285 5.69 -16.56 1.70
N GLY A 286 5.61 -15.56 2.59
CA GLY A 286 4.38 -15.12 3.25
C GLY A 286 4.62 -14.45 4.61
N LEU A 287 3.54 -14.14 5.33
CA LEU A 287 3.60 -13.46 6.64
C LEU A 287 3.97 -14.39 7.82
N SER A 288 4.07 -15.68 7.58
CA SER A 288 4.67 -16.65 8.50
C SER A 288 5.77 -17.36 7.72
N PRO A 289 6.93 -16.68 7.55
CA PRO A 289 7.94 -17.11 6.62
C PRO A 289 8.47 -18.50 6.97
N THR A 290 8.65 -19.32 5.94
CA THR A 290 9.52 -20.50 6.02
C THR A 290 10.84 -20.27 5.30
N ILE A 291 10.94 -19.20 4.53
CA ILE A 291 12.15 -18.83 3.81
C ILE A 291 12.20 -17.32 3.58
N THR A 292 13.40 -16.75 3.71
CA THR A 292 13.75 -15.43 3.15
C THR A 292 14.49 -15.68 1.86
N TRP A 293 13.82 -15.46 0.73
CA TRP A 293 14.37 -15.83 -0.59
C TRP A 293 15.02 -14.66 -1.32
N LEU A 294 14.75 -13.42 -0.89
CA LEU A 294 15.48 -12.23 -1.34
C LEU A 294 15.72 -11.30 -0.15
N ILE A 295 16.95 -10.80 -0.05
CA ILE A 295 17.30 -9.66 0.80
C ILE A 295 17.84 -8.58 -0.14
N GLY A 296 17.10 -7.48 -0.25
CA GLY A 296 17.58 -6.27 -0.90
C GLY A 296 18.38 -5.45 0.09
N MET A 297 19.49 -4.89 -0.36
CA MET A 297 20.29 -3.96 0.43
C MET A 297 20.66 -2.74 -0.43
N LEU A 298 20.49 -1.55 0.13
CA LEU A 298 21.02 -0.32 -0.43
C LEU A 298 22.19 0.18 0.42
N ASP A 299 23.36 0.27 -0.19
CA ASP A 299 24.55 0.89 0.39
C ASP A 299 24.73 2.33 -0.15
N GLY A 300 24.47 3.33 0.70
CA GLY A 300 24.61 4.74 0.35
C GLY A 300 23.27 5.50 0.39
N SER A 301 23.12 6.52 -0.45
CA SER A 301 21.92 7.37 -0.47
C SER A 301 20.76 6.77 -1.26
N ALA A 302 19.56 7.29 -1.07
CA ALA A 302 18.37 6.91 -1.81
C ALA A 302 18.55 7.05 -3.33
N GLN A 303 19.23 8.11 -3.76
CA GLN A 303 19.42 8.45 -5.18
C GLN A 303 20.58 7.69 -5.85
N ASP A 304 21.75 7.67 -5.20
CA ASP A 304 23.01 7.23 -5.83
C ASP A 304 23.59 5.96 -5.18
N GLY A 305 22.91 5.40 -4.17
CA GLY A 305 23.34 4.20 -3.47
C GLY A 305 23.42 2.96 -4.36
N GLU A 306 24.38 2.10 -4.05
CA GLU A 306 24.58 0.82 -4.71
C GLU A 306 23.57 -0.19 -4.15
N TYR A 307 22.72 -0.72 -5.05
CA TYR A 307 21.79 -1.78 -4.69
C TYR A 307 22.45 -3.15 -4.87
N LEU A 308 22.33 -3.97 -3.84
CA LEU A 308 22.77 -5.36 -3.80
C LEU A 308 21.57 -6.24 -3.51
N SER A 309 21.51 -7.39 -4.17
CA SER A 309 20.45 -8.38 -3.98
C SER A 309 21.05 -9.74 -3.64
N PHE A 310 20.68 -10.28 -2.49
CA PHE A 310 21.04 -11.64 -2.07
C PHE A 310 19.84 -12.54 -2.29
N ILE A 311 19.93 -13.47 -3.23
CA ILE A 311 18.78 -14.22 -3.73
C ILE A 311 19.01 -15.72 -3.61
N GLN A 312 17.98 -16.43 -3.16
CA GLN A 312 17.93 -17.88 -3.15
C GLN A 312 17.10 -18.34 -4.36
N THR A 313 17.76 -19.01 -5.31
CA THR A 313 17.11 -19.59 -6.51
C THR A 313 17.20 -21.11 -6.56
N ASP A 314 17.86 -21.75 -5.58
CA ASP A 314 17.95 -23.21 -5.45
C ASP A 314 17.03 -23.70 -4.32
N PRO A 315 15.85 -24.27 -4.61
CA PRO A 315 14.87 -24.70 -3.61
C PRO A 315 15.40 -25.62 -2.51
N ASP A 316 16.54 -26.27 -2.73
CA ASP A 316 17.15 -27.20 -1.78
C ASP A 316 18.21 -26.50 -0.89
N ALA A 317 18.41 -25.19 -1.03
CA ALA A 317 19.32 -24.34 -0.25
C ALA A 317 18.58 -23.13 0.37
N PRO A 318 17.65 -23.33 1.32
CA PRO A 318 16.78 -22.27 1.85
C PRO A 318 17.51 -21.14 2.58
N GLY A 319 18.71 -21.41 3.10
CA GLY A 319 19.53 -20.42 3.82
C GLY A 319 20.41 -19.53 2.95
N GLN A 320 20.49 -19.77 1.64
CA GLN A 320 21.54 -19.18 0.79
C GLN A 320 21.53 -17.65 0.82
N ALA A 321 20.35 -17.03 0.69
CA ALA A 321 20.24 -15.56 0.69
C ALA A 321 20.70 -14.94 2.01
N ILE A 322 20.35 -15.57 3.15
CA ILE A 322 20.75 -15.12 4.49
C ILE A 322 22.26 -15.26 4.68
N GLU A 323 22.84 -16.40 4.29
CA GLU A 323 24.29 -16.64 4.41
C GLU A 323 25.09 -15.65 3.55
N ASP A 324 24.69 -15.42 2.30
CA ASP A 324 25.37 -14.47 1.41
C ASP A 324 25.27 -13.04 1.91
N PHE A 325 24.10 -12.64 2.43
CA PHE A 325 23.90 -11.34 3.08
C PHE A 325 24.83 -11.18 4.29
N MET A 326 24.85 -12.16 5.21
CA MET A 326 25.69 -12.07 6.41
C MET A 326 27.18 -12.03 6.05
N LEU A 327 27.62 -12.84 5.09
CA LEU A 327 28.99 -12.80 4.58
C LEU A 327 29.38 -11.41 4.07
N TRP A 328 28.53 -10.80 3.25
CA TRP A 328 28.80 -9.47 2.72
C TRP A 328 28.73 -8.41 3.83
N TYR A 329 27.69 -8.42 4.66
CA TYR A 329 27.46 -7.41 5.68
C TYR A 329 28.59 -7.39 6.71
N LEU A 330 29.04 -8.57 7.17
CA LEU A 330 30.13 -8.65 8.15
C LEU A 330 31.45 -8.14 7.59
N ALA A 331 31.72 -8.40 6.31
CA ALA A 331 32.95 -7.95 5.66
C ALA A 331 32.97 -6.45 5.36
N ASN A 332 31.82 -5.83 5.05
CA ASN A 332 31.77 -4.48 4.47
C ASN A 332 31.08 -3.43 5.37
N ALA A 333 30.06 -3.81 6.14
CA ALA A 333 29.13 -2.86 6.75
C ALA A 333 28.79 -3.13 8.24
N SER A 334 29.40 -4.12 8.90
CA SER A 334 29.08 -4.49 10.30
C SER A 334 29.21 -3.38 11.35
N HIS A 335 29.94 -2.31 11.04
CA HIS A 335 30.14 -1.14 11.90
C HIS A 335 29.12 -0.01 11.65
N ARG A 336 28.21 -0.20 10.69
CA ARG A 336 27.21 0.79 10.25
C ARG A 336 25.83 0.44 10.81
N PRO A 337 24.91 1.42 10.93
CA PRO A 337 23.52 1.14 11.26
C PRO A 337 22.85 0.32 10.15
N LEU A 338 22.20 -0.78 10.51
CA LEU A 338 21.34 -1.57 9.62
C LEU A 338 19.88 -1.11 9.79
N VAL A 339 19.28 -0.59 8.73
CA VAL A 339 17.98 0.09 8.78
C VAL A 339 16.92 -0.70 8.02
N ALA A 340 15.78 -0.96 8.64
CA ALA A 340 14.61 -1.60 8.02
C ALA A 340 13.32 -0.89 8.47
N TYR A 341 12.32 -0.80 7.61
CA TYR A 341 11.06 -0.12 7.94
C TYR A 341 10.09 -1.07 8.64
N ASN A 342 9.71 -0.78 9.89
CA ASN A 342 8.95 -1.72 10.74
C ASN A 342 9.72 -3.05 10.97
N GLY A 343 11.05 -2.99 10.91
CA GLY A 343 11.92 -4.15 10.98
C GLY A 343 11.88 -4.88 12.31
N TRP A 344 11.60 -4.22 13.44
CA TRP A 344 11.50 -4.90 14.74
C TRP A 344 10.32 -5.86 14.81
N THR A 345 9.24 -5.56 14.08
CA THR A 345 8.03 -6.37 14.04
C THR A 345 8.12 -7.47 12.96
N PHE A 346 9.05 -7.36 12.01
CA PHE A 346 9.13 -8.29 10.89
C PHE A 346 10.58 -8.61 10.49
N ASP A 347 11.23 -7.78 9.68
CA ASP A 347 12.48 -8.08 8.97
C ASP A 347 13.58 -8.61 9.90
N PHE A 348 13.86 -7.89 10.98
CA PHE A 348 14.94 -8.25 11.90
C PHE A 348 14.66 -9.54 12.66
N GLN A 349 13.39 -9.83 12.94
CA GLN A 349 12.99 -11.06 13.60
C GLN A 349 13.09 -12.24 12.63
N VAL A 350 12.57 -12.09 11.41
CA VAL A 350 12.61 -13.13 10.38
C VAL A 350 14.06 -13.49 10.02
N ILE A 351 14.92 -12.48 9.81
CA ILE A 351 16.35 -12.71 9.55
C ILE A 351 16.98 -13.45 10.74
N HIS A 352 16.68 -13.06 11.98
CA HIS A 352 17.23 -13.74 13.16
C HIS A 352 16.83 -15.22 13.22
N ASP A 353 15.54 -15.51 13.03
CA ASP A 353 15.00 -16.87 13.08
C ASP A 353 15.64 -17.74 11.99
N HIS A 354 15.79 -17.21 10.78
CA HIS A 354 16.45 -17.91 9.67
C HIS A 354 17.98 -18.01 9.81
N ILE A 355 18.64 -17.09 10.52
CA ILE A 355 20.05 -17.25 10.91
C ILE A 355 20.20 -18.45 11.86
N ILE A 356 19.36 -18.54 12.90
CA ILE A 356 19.38 -19.66 13.85
C ILE A 356 19.13 -20.99 13.12
N GLU A 357 18.20 -21.01 12.17
CA GLU A 357 17.82 -22.23 11.46
C GLU A 357 18.88 -22.67 10.44
N TYR A 358 19.38 -21.76 9.60
CA TYR A 358 20.15 -22.12 8.43
C TYR A 358 21.65 -21.82 8.50
N CYS A 359 22.05 -20.81 9.27
CA CYS A 359 23.46 -20.40 9.37
C CYS A 359 23.83 -19.93 10.79
N PRO A 360 23.68 -20.81 11.81
CA PRO A 360 23.83 -20.45 13.23
C PRO A 360 25.22 -19.92 13.59
N GLN A 361 26.22 -20.13 12.74
CA GLN A 361 27.55 -19.52 12.90
C GLN A 361 27.51 -17.98 12.95
N TYR A 362 26.48 -17.33 12.41
CA TYR A 362 26.33 -15.87 12.40
C TYR A 362 25.43 -15.32 13.51
N GLU A 363 24.84 -16.16 14.37
CA GLU A 363 23.90 -15.71 15.41
C GLU A 363 24.53 -14.63 16.31
N ASP A 364 25.75 -14.91 16.76
CA ASP A 364 26.54 -14.06 17.65
C ASP A 364 26.86 -12.69 17.02
N ASP A 365 27.09 -12.66 15.71
CA ASP A 365 27.37 -11.44 14.97
C ASP A 365 26.10 -10.63 14.72
N TRP A 366 24.99 -11.32 14.41
CA TRP A 366 23.68 -10.69 14.27
C TRP A 366 23.21 -10.01 15.56
N GLN A 367 23.39 -10.66 16.70
CA GLN A 367 23.03 -10.08 18.01
C GLN A 367 23.82 -8.80 18.33
N ARG A 368 25.03 -8.66 17.80
CA ARG A 368 25.89 -7.46 17.96
C ARG A 368 25.59 -6.36 16.95
N THR A 369 24.80 -6.66 15.92
CA THR A 369 24.49 -5.72 14.85
C THR A 369 23.63 -4.57 15.37
N TYR A 370 24.07 -3.34 15.08
CA TYR A 370 23.30 -2.15 15.41
C TYR A 370 22.16 -1.98 14.40
N ARG A 371 20.93 -2.21 14.86
CA ARG A 371 19.70 -2.16 14.06
C ARG A 371 18.89 -0.93 14.42
N PHE A 372 18.28 -0.32 13.42
CA PHE A 372 17.43 0.85 13.59
C PHE A 372 16.15 0.74 12.75
N ASP A 373 15.04 1.16 13.34
CA ASP A 373 13.72 1.11 12.71
C ASP A 373 13.09 2.52 12.71
N PRO A 374 13.04 3.20 11.54
CA PRO A 374 12.47 4.53 11.43
C PRO A 374 10.98 4.57 11.76
N TYR A 375 10.24 3.48 11.54
CA TYR A 375 8.82 3.41 11.86
C TYR A 375 8.61 3.41 13.37
N GLN A 376 9.28 2.51 14.10
CA GLN A 376 9.19 2.47 15.57
C GLN A 376 9.64 3.80 16.18
N TRP A 377 10.81 4.29 15.77
CA TRP A 377 11.39 5.53 16.30
C TRP A 377 10.46 6.73 16.07
N THR A 378 9.79 6.81 14.92
CA THR A 378 8.88 7.92 14.60
C THR A 378 7.53 7.77 15.27
N VAL A 379 6.87 6.63 15.04
CA VAL A 379 5.45 6.43 15.31
C VAL A 379 5.20 5.92 16.72
N GLU A 380 5.95 4.91 17.16
CA GLU A 380 5.73 4.25 18.45
C GLU A 380 6.39 5.01 19.60
N ASP A 381 7.64 5.44 19.38
CA ASP A 381 8.37 6.25 20.35
C ASP A 381 7.95 7.73 20.31
N GLY A 382 7.20 8.13 19.27
CA GLY A 382 6.57 9.45 19.17
C GLY A 382 7.55 10.60 18.92
N ASN A 383 8.69 10.33 18.27
CA ASN A 383 9.73 11.34 18.06
C ASN A 383 9.48 12.26 16.85
N ALA A 384 8.61 11.86 15.93
CA ALA A 384 8.20 12.69 14.80
C ALA A 384 6.80 12.29 14.28
N ILE A 385 6.29 13.06 13.31
CA ILE A 385 5.05 12.78 12.60
C ILE A 385 5.34 12.74 11.10
N PHE A 386 4.98 11.64 10.45
CA PHE A 386 5.13 11.47 9.01
C PHE A 386 4.05 12.24 8.22
N PRO A 387 4.35 12.66 6.98
CA PRO A 387 3.39 13.36 6.11
C PRO A 387 2.43 12.42 5.36
N GLY A 388 2.64 11.11 5.41
CA GLY A 388 1.80 10.12 4.71
C GLY A 388 0.36 10.10 5.23
N ARG A 389 -0.60 9.77 4.35
CA ARG A 389 -2.01 9.53 4.76
C ARG A 389 -2.09 8.37 5.75
N THR A 390 -1.24 7.36 5.57
CA THR A 390 -0.94 6.36 6.57
C THR A 390 0.58 6.32 6.84
N ASN A 391 0.98 5.58 7.86
CA ASN A 391 2.40 5.34 8.16
C ASN A 391 2.93 4.08 7.45
N LYS A 392 2.35 3.70 6.31
CA LYS A 392 2.95 2.71 5.43
C LYS A 392 4.11 3.34 4.68
N LEU A 393 5.12 2.53 4.34
CA LEU A 393 6.31 2.96 3.59
C LEU A 393 5.92 3.75 2.33
N GLU A 394 5.03 3.18 1.51
CA GLU A 394 4.53 3.79 0.26
C GLU A 394 3.90 5.17 0.45
N ASP A 395 3.00 5.31 1.43
CA ASP A 395 2.28 6.57 1.66
C ASP A 395 3.22 7.66 2.19
N VAL A 396 4.19 7.30 3.03
CA VAL A 396 5.16 8.25 3.59
C VAL A 396 6.18 8.66 2.52
N ALA A 397 6.73 7.72 1.77
CA ALA A 397 7.69 8.00 0.72
C ALA A 397 7.06 8.88 -0.39
N ALA A 398 5.84 8.55 -0.84
CA ALA A 398 5.12 9.34 -1.83
C ALA A 398 4.84 10.77 -1.33
N ALA A 399 4.45 10.94 -0.07
CA ALA A 399 4.23 12.25 0.53
C ALA A 399 5.52 13.09 0.65
N LEU A 400 6.69 12.45 0.66
CA LEU A 400 8.01 13.08 0.61
C LEU A 400 8.53 13.31 -0.81
N GLY A 401 7.73 13.01 -1.83
CA GLY A 401 8.07 13.20 -3.24
C GLY A 401 8.86 12.05 -3.87
N TYR A 402 8.95 10.88 -3.22
CA TYR A 402 9.50 9.68 -3.86
C TYR A 402 8.52 9.14 -4.90
N GLU A 403 8.96 9.03 -6.15
CA GLU A 403 8.19 8.40 -7.21
C GLU A 403 8.56 6.91 -7.28
N ARG A 404 7.63 6.07 -6.81
CA ARG A 404 7.71 4.61 -6.90
C ARG A 404 7.95 4.16 -8.34
N THR A 405 8.85 3.20 -8.51
CA THR A 405 8.93 2.44 -9.76
C THR A 405 7.70 1.54 -9.86
N GLU A 406 6.91 1.67 -10.93
CA GLU A 406 5.72 0.83 -11.15
C GLU A 406 6.10 -0.62 -11.52
N THR A 407 6.65 -1.36 -10.57
CA THR A 407 7.02 -2.77 -10.70
C THR A 407 5.80 -3.66 -10.95
N GLY A 408 4.61 -3.20 -10.55
CA GLY A 408 3.38 -3.95 -10.73
C GLY A 408 3.26 -5.14 -9.79
N LEU A 409 3.88 -5.05 -8.62
CA LEU A 409 3.95 -6.12 -7.64
C LEU A 409 3.44 -5.62 -6.29
N THR A 410 2.95 -6.57 -5.50
CA THR A 410 2.63 -6.40 -4.07
C THR A 410 3.34 -7.54 -3.35
N GLY A 411 3.80 -7.37 -2.11
CA GLY A 411 4.45 -8.47 -1.36
C GLY A 411 3.62 -9.76 -1.37
N ALA A 412 2.28 -9.67 -1.27
CA ALA A 412 1.41 -10.84 -1.38
C ALA A 412 1.41 -11.50 -2.78
N ALA A 413 1.55 -10.73 -3.86
CA ALA A 413 1.69 -11.26 -5.21
C ALA A 413 3.05 -11.91 -5.43
N VAL A 414 4.12 -11.29 -4.93
CA VAL A 414 5.48 -11.81 -5.01
C VAL A 414 5.59 -13.14 -4.24
N ALA A 415 5.12 -13.17 -2.99
CA ALA A 415 5.09 -14.39 -2.17
C ALA A 415 4.30 -15.53 -2.85
N ARG A 416 3.14 -15.25 -3.45
CA ARG A 416 2.35 -16.26 -4.17
C ARG A 416 3.07 -16.81 -5.38
N ALA A 417 3.71 -15.95 -6.17
CA ALA A 417 4.44 -16.37 -7.35
C ALA A 417 5.65 -17.25 -6.96
N TYR A 418 6.38 -16.84 -5.92
CA TYR A 418 7.46 -17.64 -5.36
C TYR A 418 6.97 -19.01 -4.83
N GLN A 419 5.88 -19.03 -4.04
CA GLN A 419 5.28 -20.27 -3.56
C GLN A 419 4.83 -21.19 -4.71
N GLN A 420 4.28 -20.63 -5.78
CA GLN A 420 3.86 -21.40 -6.96
C GLN A 420 5.07 -22.07 -7.62
N TRP A 421 6.15 -21.31 -7.81
CA TRP A 421 7.41 -21.83 -8.31
C TRP A 421 7.99 -22.94 -7.41
N MET A 422 7.98 -22.76 -6.09
CA MET A 422 8.47 -23.78 -5.15
C MET A 422 7.71 -25.10 -5.21
N ARG A 423 6.42 -25.06 -5.57
CA ARG A 423 5.58 -26.26 -5.74
C ARG A 423 5.81 -26.96 -7.09
N ASP A 424 5.87 -26.20 -8.17
CA ASP A 424 5.96 -26.74 -9.53
C ASP A 424 7.41 -27.05 -9.94
N ARG A 425 8.35 -26.19 -9.55
CA ARG A 425 9.78 -26.22 -9.90
C ARG A 425 10.04 -26.32 -11.41
N SER A 426 9.09 -25.89 -12.23
CA SER A 426 9.20 -25.89 -13.69
C SER A 426 9.79 -24.56 -14.19
N PRO A 427 10.50 -24.55 -15.33
CA PRO A 427 10.95 -23.30 -15.95
C PRO A 427 9.79 -22.36 -16.33
N ALA A 428 8.60 -22.90 -16.57
CA ALA A 428 7.42 -22.10 -16.92
C ALA A 428 6.82 -21.36 -15.71
N ALA A 429 7.02 -21.89 -14.50
CA ALA A 429 6.61 -21.26 -13.26
C ALA A 429 7.73 -20.42 -12.62
N GLU A 430 8.91 -20.32 -13.25
CA GLU A 430 10.04 -19.56 -12.70
C GLU A 430 9.69 -18.07 -12.61
N PRO A 431 9.92 -17.42 -11.45
CA PRO A 431 9.64 -16.01 -11.30
C PRO A 431 10.54 -15.14 -12.18
N ASP A 432 10.03 -13.97 -12.57
CA ASP A 432 10.88 -12.92 -13.11
C ASP A 432 11.72 -12.32 -11.97
N TRP A 433 12.88 -12.93 -11.72
CA TRP A 433 13.82 -12.49 -10.69
C TRP A 433 14.29 -11.04 -10.91
N GLY A 434 14.34 -10.56 -12.15
CA GLY A 434 14.68 -9.18 -12.45
C GLY A 434 13.62 -8.22 -11.91
N GLN A 435 12.36 -8.54 -12.13
CA GLN A 435 11.23 -7.77 -11.62
C GLN A 435 11.15 -7.80 -10.08
N PHE A 436 11.41 -8.95 -9.46
CA PHE A 436 11.39 -9.08 -7.99
C PHE A 436 12.51 -8.26 -7.34
N LYS A 437 13.72 -8.30 -7.91
CA LYS A 437 14.83 -7.46 -7.46
C LYS A 437 14.52 -5.98 -7.59
N ALA A 438 13.89 -5.56 -8.69
CA ALA A 438 13.48 -4.17 -8.89
C ALA A 438 12.39 -3.71 -7.91
N TYR A 439 11.49 -4.62 -7.51
CA TYR A 439 10.50 -4.34 -6.46
C TYR A 439 11.16 -4.11 -5.11
N CYS A 440 12.02 -5.02 -4.67
CA CYS A 440 12.74 -4.87 -3.40
C CYS A 440 13.72 -3.68 -3.43
N GLU A 441 14.36 -3.39 -4.58
CA GLU A 441 15.17 -2.17 -4.76
C GLU A 441 14.35 -0.90 -4.53
N ASP A 442 13.14 -0.85 -5.06
CA ASP A 442 12.25 0.30 -4.90
C ASP A 442 11.84 0.52 -3.44
N ASP A 443 11.58 -0.56 -2.69
CA ASP A 443 11.27 -0.51 -1.26
C ASP A 443 12.46 0.02 -0.43
N VAL A 444 13.69 -0.47 -0.67
CA VAL A 444 14.88 0.05 0.06
C VAL A 444 15.22 1.50 -0.30
N ARG A 445 14.97 1.94 -1.54
CA ARG A 445 15.15 3.35 -1.95
C ARG A 445 14.08 4.26 -1.35
N ALA A 446 12.84 3.80 -1.26
CA ALA A 446 11.78 4.49 -0.55
C ALA A 446 12.13 4.65 0.95
N LEU A 447 12.63 3.58 1.58
CA LEU A 447 13.12 3.61 2.97
C LEU A 447 14.26 4.62 3.16
N ALA A 448 15.27 4.59 2.29
CA ALA A 448 16.37 5.53 2.34
C ALA A 448 15.89 6.98 2.21
N THR A 449 14.92 7.26 1.34
CA THR A 449 14.31 8.59 1.18
C THR A 449 13.67 9.08 2.48
N ILE A 450 12.95 8.20 3.18
CA ILE A 450 12.34 8.53 4.48
C ILE A 450 13.41 8.81 5.53
N TYR A 451 14.45 7.99 5.58
CA TYR A 451 15.54 8.17 6.54
C TYR A 451 16.29 9.49 6.31
N GLU A 452 16.62 9.82 5.07
CA GLU A 452 17.25 11.10 4.70
C GLU A 452 16.37 12.30 5.04
N ALA A 453 15.05 12.20 4.84
CA ALA A 453 14.11 13.24 5.27
C ALA A 453 14.08 13.39 6.80
N LEU A 454 14.16 12.30 7.56
CA LEU A 454 14.27 12.34 9.02
C LEU A 454 15.57 13.04 9.46
N GLU A 455 16.70 12.73 8.83
CA GLU A 455 17.97 13.43 9.08
C GLU A 455 17.88 14.93 8.77
N ALA A 456 17.31 15.29 7.62
CA ALA A 456 17.15 16.67 7.19
C ALA A 456 16.26 17.47 8.15
N SER A 457 15.17 16.87 8.65
CA SER A 457 14.25 17.51 9.60
C SER A 457 14.93 17.88 10.92
N SER A 458 15.96 17.14 11.33
CA SER A 458 16.74 17.42 12.56
C SER A 458 17.57 18.70 12.46
N ARG A 459 18.00 19.09 11.25
CA ARG A 459 18.78 20.33 11.01
C ARG A 459 17.94 21.59 11.15
N ILE A 460 16.63 21.49 10.88
CA ILE A 460 15.69 22.62 10.98
C ILE A 460 15.46 23.01 12.45
N VAL A 461 15.31 22.03 13.34
CA VAL A 461 15.15 22.26 14.79
C VAL A 461 16.38 22.97 15.39
N SER A 462 17.59 22.61 14.93
CA SER A 462 18.85 23.22 15.36
C SER A 462 19.02 24.69 14.94
N THR A 463 18.35 25.16 13.88
CA THR A 463 18.43 26.55 13.42
C THR A 463 17.31 27.45 13.99
N GLY A 464 16.18 26.88 14.40
CA GLY A 464 15.09 27.58 15.09
C GLY A 464 15.35 27.87 16.57
N SER A 465 16.36 27.22 17.15
CA SER A 465 16.73 27.36 18.55
C SER A 465 18.08 28.06 18.69
N HIS A 466 18.13 29.39 18.52
CA HIS A 466 19.04 30.34 19.20
C HIS A 466 18.98 31.73 18.53
N SER A 467 17.88 32.46 18.74
CA SER A 467 17.94 33.91 18.90
C SER A 467 17.95 34.16 20.41
N ARG A 468 19.14 34.02 21.02
CA ARG A 468 19.42 34.69 22.29
C ARG A 468 19.99 36.05 21.91
N ASP A 469 19.27 37.10 22.28
CA ASP A 469 19.77 38.47 22.33
C ASP A 469 21.18 38.46 22.93
N ILE A 470 22.15 38.88 22.11
CA ILE A 470 23.50 39.20 22.57
C ILE A 470 23.37 40.54 23.27
N ASP A 471 23.18 40.48 24.58
CA ASP A 471 23.36 41.65 25.44
C ASP A 471 24.87 41.92 25.54
N GLU A 472 25.27 43.11 25.09
CA GLU A 472 26.63 43.60 25.13
C GLU A 472 27.10 43.73 26.58
N SER A 473 28.05 42.87 26.99
CA SER A 473 28.92 43.15 28.12
C SER A 473 30.29 42.55 27.89
N THR A 474 31.10 43.29 27.14
CA THR A 474 32.54 43.12 27.08
C THR A 474 33.16 43.36 28.46
N THR A 475 33.85 42.38 29.04
CA THR A 475 34.97 42.66 29.93
C THR A 475 36.13 41.74 29.57
N GLN A 476 37.08 42.33 28.87
CA GLN A 476 38.32 41.75 28.40
C GLN A 476 39.30 41.71 29.59
N GLY A 477 39.65 40.50 30.04
CA GLY A 477 40.66 40.27 31.08
C GLY A 477 41.83 39.49 30.49
N THR A 478 42.86 40.20 30.06
CA THR A 478 44.18 39.68 29.69
C THR A 478 44.88 39.10 30.92
N LEU A 479 45.36 37.86 30.84
CA LEU A 479 46.32 37.31 31.79
C LEU A 479 47.60 36.93 31.05
N SER A 480 48.62 37.76 31.26
CA SER A 480 50.03 37.44 31.05
C SER A 480 50.63 36.99 32.39
N ASP A 481 51.44 35.93 32.33
CA ASP A 481 52.45 35.44 33.28
C ASP A 481 52.10 35.38 34.78
N TRP A 482 52.09 34.16 35.35
CA TRP A 482 53.05 33.62 36.34
C TRP A 482 52.85 32.11 36.51
#